data_AF-A0A261BGI8-F1
#
_entry.id   AF-A0A261BGI8-F1
#
_cell.length_a   1.000
_cell.length_b   1.000
_cell.length_c   1.000
_cell.angle_alpha   90.00
_cell.angle_beta   90.00
_cell.angle_gamma   90.00
#
_symmetry.space_group_name_H-M   'P 1'
#
loop_
_entity.id
_entity.type
_entity.pdbx_description
1 polymer ?
#
loop_
_entity_poly.entity_id
_entity_poly.type
_entity_poly.pdbx_seq_one_letter_code
_entity_poly.pdbx_strand_id
1 'polypeptide(L)'
;MPAAVDSVIHNFAEKYHIQISSQPEVKVLDYQTQQHRLFPSIARAYAFQFAGAETVKLYEHVLKEMKSGNVELMADLHALTSGLKSVVTHQTGEGIEQARMACGGHGYSMASYISEIYGVAIGGCTYEGENMVMLLQLARYLIKSAAAVKSGNTSKLGPLVAYLGAKSEPTSLIDRVPNSGFVEYVKTFQHIAKRQTLKAADMFFGLMEKGEKRETAWNKSSVELTRVS
;
A
#
# COMPACT_ATOMS: atom_id res chain seq x y z
N MET A 1 -3.61 -11.82 -11.98
CA MET A 1 -3.93 -11.88 -10.54
C MET A 1 -5.07 -12.84 -10.20
N PRO A 2 -6.22 -12.85 -10.91
CA PRO A 2 -7.31 -13.81 -10.63
C PRO A 2 -6.85 -15.27 -10.71
N ALA A 3 -6.04 -15.61 -11.72
CA ALA A 3 -5.55 -16.97 -11.96
C ALA A 3 -4.71 -17.58 -10.82
N ALA A 4 -3.95 -16.77 -10.07
CA ALA A 4 -3.15 -17.26 -8.94
C ALA A 4 -4.04 -17.58 -7.75
N VAL A 5 -5.03 -16.73 -7.47
CA VAL A 5 -6.00 -16.94 -6.38
C VAL A 5 -6.93 -18.11 -6.70
N ASP A 6 -7.36 -18.23 -7.96
CA ASP A 6 -8.23 -19.32 -8.41
C ASP A 6 -7.50 -20.67 -8.43
N SER A 7 -6.25 -20.75 -8.90
CA SER A 7 -5.48 -22.02 -8.86
C SER A 7 -5.15 -22.45 -7.44
N VAL A 8 -4.95 -21.47 -6.55
CA VAL A 8 -4.75 -21.67 -5.12
C VAL A 8 -6.02 -22.22 -4.50
N ILE A 9 -7.18 -21.55 -4.65
CA ILE A 9 -8.46 -22.01 -4.10
C ILE A 9 -8.85 -23.39 -4.64
N HIS A 10 -8.62 -23.66 -5.92
CA HIS A 10 -8.94 -24.95 -6.54
C HIS A 10 -8.03 -26.09 -6.05
N ASN A 11 -6.71 -25.88 -6.00
CA ASN A 11 -5.79 -26.88 -5.44
C ASN A 11 -5.97 -27.08 -3.93
N PHE A 12 -6.42 -26.05 -3.19
CA PHE A 12 -6.67 -26.13 -1.76
C PHE A 12 -7.84 -27.03 -1.37
N ALA A 13 -8.79 -27.25 -2.28
CA ALA A 13 -9.94 -28.10 -2.01
C ALA A 13 -9.59 -29.60 -1.93
N GLU A 14 -8.45 -30.03 -2.48
CA GLU A 14 -8.21 -31.46 -2.76
C GLU A 14 -7.13 -32.19 -1.96
N LYS A 15 -6.28 -31.57 -1.13
CA LYS A 15 -5.23 -32.35 -0.42
C LYS A 15 -4.58 -31.61 0.75
N TYR A 16 -4.71 -32.12 1.99
CA TYR A 16 -3.61 -32.65 2.83
C TYR A 16 -3.98 -32.93 4.31
N HIS A 17 -3.83 -34.24 4.57
CA HIS A 17 -3.89 -35.18 5.70
C HIS A 17 -3.51 -34.88 7.19
N ILE A 18 -4.15 -34.05 8.05
CA ILE A 18 -3.80 -34.02 9.51
C ILE A 18 -4.98 -34.27 10.49
N GLN A 19 -4.95 -35.43 11.17
CA GLN A 19 -5.93 -35.86 12.18
C GLN A 19 -5.77 -35.13 13.52
N ILE A 20 -6.78 -34.35 13.90
CA ILE A 20 -6.95 -33.82 15.25
C ILE A 20 -8.21 -34.49 15.82
N SER A 21 -8.02 -35.53 16.63
CA SER A 21 -9.05 -36.43 17.20
C SER A 21 -9.60 -37.53 16.26
N SER A 22 -10.41 -38.44 16.81
CA SER A 22 -11.11 -39.55 16.14
C SER A 22 -12.15 -39.11 15.10
N GLN A 23 -12.19 -37.82 14.77
CA GLN A 23 -12.98 -37.22 13.70
C GLN A 23 -12.30 -37.44 12.34
N PRO A 24 -13.07 -37.47 11.23
CA PRO A 24 -12.50 -37.38 9.90
C PRO A 24 -11.66 -36.12 9.77
N GLU A 25 -10.65 -36.19 8.94
CA GLU A 25 -9.64 -35.15 8.88
C GLU A 25 -10.16 -33.89 8.13
N VAL A 26 -9.69 -32.73 8.59
CA VAL A 26 -10.26 -31.42 8.26
C VAL A 26 -9.52 -30.78 7.10
N LYS A 27 -10.21 -29.93 6.32
CA LYS A 27 -9.56 -29.25 5.20
C LYS A 27 -8.48 -28.31 5.72
N VAL A 28 -7.36 -28.21 5.02
CA VAL A 28 -6.27 -27.31 5.42
C VAL A 28 -6.76 -25.85 5.53
N LEU A 29 -7.75 -25.46 4.72
CA LEU A 29 -8.37 -24.13 4.78
C LEU A 29 -9.19 -23.87 6.05
N ASP A 30 -9.58 -24.91 6.79
CA ASP A 30 -10.33 -24.76 8.05
C ASP A 30 -9.41 -24.31 9.20
N TYR A 31 -8.08 -24.45 9.04
CA TYR A 31 -7.12 -23.92 9.99
C TYR A 31 -7.07 -22.40 9.94
N GLN A 32 -7.20 -21.76 11.11
CA GLN A 32 -7.14 -20.30 11.25
C GLN A 32 -5.82 -19.72 10.70
N THR A 33 -4.70 -20.44 10.87
CA THR A 33 -3.40 -20.04 10.31
C THR A 33 -3.42 -20.00 8.78
N GLN A 34 -4.14 -20.93 8.14
CA GLN A 34 -4.30 -20.97 6.69
C GLN A 34 -5.21 -19.86 6.17
N GLN A 35 -6.29 -19.58 6.90
CA GLN A 35 -7.17 -18.45 6.60
C GLN A 35 -6.42 -17.13 6.76
N HIS A 36 -5.66 -16.97 7.84
CA HIS A 36 -4.91 -15.75 8.14
C HIS A 36 -3.84 -15.44 7.09
N ARG A 37 -3.18 -16.44 6.51
CA ARG A 37 -2.17 -16.20 5.47
C ARG A 37 -2.76 -15.95 4.07
N LEU A 38 -3.99 -16.43 3.79
CA LEU A 38 -4.62 -16.32 2.46
C LEU A 38 -5.63 -15.18 2.37
N PHE A 39 -6.57 -15.08 3.31
CA PHE A 39 -7.71 -14.15 3.20
C PHE A 39 -7.31 -12.67 3.16
N PRO A 40 -6.30 -12.20 3.91
CA PRO A 40 -5.82 -10.83 3.75
C PRO A 40 -5.28 -10.54 2.34
N SER A 41 -4.62 -11.51 1.68
CA SER A 41 -4.13 -11.36 0.31
C SER A 41 -5.27 -11.33 -0.71
N ILE A 42 -6.36 -12.07 -0.47
CA ILE A 42 -7.59 -11.98 -1.28
C ILE A 42 -8.20 -10.58 -1.13
N ALA A 43 -8.34 -10.08 0.10
CA ALA A 43 -8.84 -8.73 0.35
C ALA A 43 -7.96 -7.66 -0.34
N ARG A 44 -6.63 -7.81 -0.29
CA ARG A 44 -5.67 -6.94 -1.01
C ARG A 44 -5.88 -6.99 -2.52
N ALA A 45 -6.09 -8.16 -3.11
CA ALA A 45 -6.29 -8.28 -4.56
C ALA A 45 -7.51 -7.45 -5.05
N TYR A 46 -8.62 -7.51 -4.32
CA TYR A 46 -9.79 -6.66 -4.62
C TYR A 46 -9.51 -5.18 -4.37
N ALA A 47 -8.87 -4.84 -3.25
CA ALA A 47 -8.50 -3.45 -2.95
C ALA A 47 -7.60 -2.84 -4.03
N PHE A 48 -6.60 -3.59 -4.52
CA PHE A 48 -5.70 -3.17 -5.58
C PHE A 48 -6.42 -3.01 -6.92
N GLN A 49 -7.36 -3.90 -7.24
CA GLN A 49 -8.17 -3.77 -8.46
C GLN A 49 -8.99 -2.48 -8.45
N PHE A 50 -9.66 -2.16 -7.33
CA PHE A 50 -10.45 -0.93 -7.21
C PHE A 50 -9.58 0.33 -7.20
N ALA A 51 -8.46 0.31 -6.47
CA ALA A 51 -7.50 1.42 -6.49
C ALA A 51 -6.90 1.65 -7.88
N GLY A 52 -6.60 0.57 -8.62
CA GLY A 52 -6.14 0.63 -10.01
C GLY A 52 -7.19 1.25 -10.93
N ALA A 53 -8.46 0.87 -10.80
CA ALA A 53 -9.55 1.44 -11.60
C ALA A 53 -9.70 2.96 -11.38
N GLU A 54 -9.66 3.43 -10.13
CA GLU A 54 -9.69 4.87 -9.84
C GLU A 54 -8.43 5.60 -10.34
N THR A 55 -7.27 4.96 -10.29
CA THR A 55 -6.02 5.52 -10.83
C THR A 55 -6.07 5.68 -12.35
N VAL A 56 -6.64 4.72 -13.07
CA VAL A 56 -6.85 4.81 -14.53
C VAL A 56 -7.80 5.95 -14.87
N LYS A 57 -8.92 6.10 -14.13
CA LYS A 57 -9.84 7.25 -14.32
C LYS A 57 -9.12 8.59 -14.11
N LEU A 58 -8.30 8.69 -13.06
CA LEU A 58 -7.51 9.91 -12.81
C LEU A 58 -6.52 10.16 -13.95
N TYR A 59 -5.82 9.13 -14.42
CA TYR A 59 -4.90 9.23 -15.56
C TYR A 59 -5.59 9.76 -16.82
N GLU A 60 -6.73 9.19 -17.19
CA GLU A 60 -7.54 9.63 -18.34
C GLU A 60 -8.01 11.08 -18.20
N HIS A 61 -8.42 11.47 -16.98
CA HIS A 61 -8.80 12.85 -16.69
C HIS A 61 -7.62 13.82 -16.86
N VAL A 62 -6.44 13.49 -16.32
CA VAL A 62 -5.23 14.31 -16.45
C VAL A 62 -4.80 14.44 -17.92
N LEU A 63 -4.86 13.36 -18.70
CA LEU A 63 -4.56 13.42 -20.14
C LEU A 63 -5.51 14.35 -20.90
N LYS A 64 -6.78 14.39 -20.51
CA LYS A 64 -7.76 15.29 -21.12
C LYS A 64 -7.46 16.75 -20.79
N GLU A 65 -7.19 17.06 -19.52
CA GLU A 65 -6.84 18.41 -19.05
C GLU A 65 -5.54 18.92 -19.71
N MET A 66 -4.57 18.02 -19.93
CA MET A 66 -3.30 18.35 -20.57
C MET A 66 -3.49 18.80 -22.03
N LYS A 67 -4.50 18.30 -22.75
CA LYS A 67 -4.82 18.76 -24.11
C LYS A 67 -5.30 20.21 -24.14
N SER A 68 -5.89 20.70 -23.05
CA SER A 68 -6.24 22.11 -22.86
C SER A 68 -5.11 22.95 -22.22
N GLY A 69 -3.91 22.37 -22.03
CA GLY A 69 -2.76 23.04 -21.43
C GLY A 69 -2.76 23.08 -19.89
N ASN A 70 -3.71 22.40 -19.23
CA ASN A 70 -3.77 22.31 -17.78
C ASN A 70 -2.96 21.11 -17.28
N VAL A 71 -1.89 21.36 -16.51
CA VAL A 71 -0.99 20.33 -15.97
C VAL A 71 -1.00 20.25 -14.44
N GLU A 72 -1.94 20.93 -13.78
CA GLU A 72 -1.96 21.05 -12.31
C GLU A 72 -2.00 19.69 -11.60
N LEU A 73 -2.79 18.74 -12.12
CA LEU A 73 -2.97 17.41 -11.53
C LEU A 73 -1.86 16.41 -11.89
N MET A 74 -0.90 16.78 -12.73
CA MET A 74 0.15 15.86 -13.17
C MET A 74 1.07 15.45 -12.01
N ALA A 75 1.36 16.39 -11.10
CA ALA A 75 2.16 16.12 -9.91
C ALA A 75 1.44 15.20 -8.93
N ASP A 76 0.14 15.40 -8.73
CA ASP A 76 -0.73 14.57 -7.89
C ASP A 76 -0.82 13.13 -8.42
N LEU A 77 -1.06 12.99 -9.72
CA LEU A 77 -1.09 11.69 -10.39
C LEU A 77 0.26 10.97 -10.23
N HIS A 78 1.38 11.64 -10.53
CA HIS A 78 2.70 11.03 -10.43
C HIS A 78 3.03 10.59 -8.99
N ALA A 79 2.72 11.42 -7.99
CA ALA A 79 2.95 11.08 -6.59
C ALA A 79 2.12 9.87 -6.17
N LEU A 80 0.82 9.85 -6.52
CA LEU A 80 -0.08 8.72 -6.25
C LEU A 80 0.43 7.43 -6.90
N THR A 81 0.74 7.45 -8.19
CA THR A 81 1.18 6.26 -8.92
C THR A 81 2.53 5.75 -8.42
N SER A 82 3.43 6.65 -8.00
CA SER A 82 4.75 6.26 -7.47
C SER A 82 4.61 5.42 -6.19
N GLY A 83 3.80 5.90 -5.22
CA GLY A 83 3.54 5.14 -3.99
C GLY A 83 2.73 3.87 -4.24
N LEU A 84 1.64 3.98 -5.02
CA LEU A 84 0.75 2.86 -5.27
C LEU A 84 1.49 1.71 -5.96
N LYS A 85 2.30 1.99 -6.98
CA LYS A 85 3.13 0.99 -7.64
C LYS A 85 4.04 0.28 -6.64
N SER A 86 4.76 1.03 -5.82
CA SER A 86 5.70 0.44 -4.85
C SER A 86 5.01 -0.45 -3.82
N VAL A 87 3.91 0.02 -3.22
CA VAL A 87 3.20 -0.73 -2.17
C VAL A 87 2.51 -1.96 -2.77
N VAL A 88 1.80 -1.80 -3.88
CA VAL A 88 1.05 -2.89 -4.54
C VAL A 88 1.99 -3.99 -5.00
N THR A 89 3.09 -3.65 -5.68
CA THR A 89 4.04 -4.66 -6.18
C THR A 89 4.70 -5.44 -5.06
N HIS A 90 5.12 -4.75 -3.99
CA HIS A 90 5.71 -5.38 -2.82
C HIS A 90 4.74 -6.34 -2.11
N GLN A 91 3.54 -5.85 -1.76
CA GLN A 91 2.54 -6.65 -1.05
C GLN A 91 1.96 -7.78 -1.90
N THR A 92 1.97 -7.62 -3.23
CA THR A 92 1.64 -8.69 -4.17
C THR A 92 2.67 -9.81 -4.11
N GLY A 93 3.96 -9.48 -4.12
CA GLY A 93 5.03 -10.47 -3.95
C GLY A 93 4.88 -11.26 -2.65
N GLU A 94 4.64 -10.56 -1.53
CA GLU A 94 4.37 -11.21 -0.24
C GLU A 94 3.16 -12.16 -0.31
N GLY A 95 2.06 -11.70 -0.91
CA GLY A 95 0.83 -12.49 -1.02
C GLY A 95 0.98 -13.74 -1.89
N ILE A 96 1.68 -13.62 -3.03
CA ILE A 96 1.95 -14.75 -3.94
C ILE A 96 2.81 -15.80 -3.23
N GLU A 97 3.86 -15.37 -2.52
CA GLU A 97 4.75 -16.31 -1.84
C GLU A 97 4.06 -16.98 -0.63
N GLN A 98 3.20 -16.25 0.08
CA GLN A 98 2.32 -16.85 1.09
C GLN A 98 1.40 -17.90 0.48
N ALA A 99 0.81 -17.64 -0.69
CA ALA A 99 -0.04 -18.60 -1.39
C ALA A 99 0.74 -19.83 -1.86
N ARG A 100 1.97 -19.66 -2.35
CA ARG A 100 2.86 -20.76 -2.73
C ARG A 100 3.14 -21.68 -1.55
N MET A 101 3.61 -21.11 -0.44
CA MET A 101 3.95 -21.87 0.77
C MET A 101 2.72 -22.49 1.43
N ALA A 102 1.54 -21.91 1.24
CA ALA A 102 0.30 -22.45 1.75
C ALA A 102 0.01 -23.83 1.12
N CYS A 103 0.40 -24.08 -0.13
CA CYS A 103 0.21 -25.36 -0.84
C CYS A 103 1.18 -26.47 -0.39
N GLY A 104 1.96 -26.24 0.69
CA GLY A 104 2.95 -27.20 1.18
C GLY A 104 4.02 -27.54 0.13
N GLY A 105 4.49 -28.79 0.13
CA GLY A 105 5.50 -29.26 -0.83
C GLY A 105 5.06 -29.15 -2.29
N HIS A 106 3.75 -29.26 -2.57
CA HIS A 106 3.22 -29.12 -3.94
C HIS A 106 3.31 -27.71 -4.49
N GLY A 107 3.32 -26.70 -3.61
CA GLY A 107 3.59 -25.31 -4.02
C GLY A 107 5.02 -25.08 -4.52
N TYR A 108 5.96 -25.97 -4.22
CA TYR A 108 7.31 -25.90 -4.79
C TYR A 108 7.37 -26.48 -6.21
N SER A 109 6.49 -27.42 -6.53
CA SER A 109 6.42 -28.01 -7.86
C SER A 109 5.93 -26.98 -8.89
N MET A 110 6.50 -27.03 -10.09
CA MET A 110 6.03 -26.25 -11.24
C MET A 110 4.59 -26.59 -11.66
N ALA A 111 4.05 -27.72 -11.19
CA ALA A 111 2.63 -28.03 -11.35
C ALA A 111 1.71 -27.01 -10.67
N SER A 112 2.16 -26.34 -9.60
CA SER A 112 1.42 -25.24 -8.98
C SER A 112 1.49 -23.94 -9.79
N TYR A 113 2.58 -23.75 -10.54
CA TYR A 113 2.91 -22.57 -11.33
C TYR A 113 3.06 -21.25 -10.54
N ILE A 114 2.93 -21.27 -9.21
CA ILE A 114 2.93 -20.05 -8.37
C ILE A 114 4.32 -19.39 -8.34
N SER A 115 5.40 -20.18 -8.38
CA SER A 115 6.77 -19.67 -8.45
C SER A 115 7.04 -18.85 -9.72
N GLU A 116 6.48 -19.27 -10.86
CA GLU A 116 6.59 -18.53 -12.12
C GLU A 116 5.82 -17.20 -12.04
N ILE A 117 4.60 -17.25 -11.51
CA ILE A 117 3.79 -16.04 -11.28
C ILE A 117 4.53 -15.07 -10.35
N TYR A 118 5.17 -15.57 -9.30
CA TYR A 118 6.01 -14.76 -8.42
C TYR A 118 7.15 -14.09 -9.17
N GLY A 119 7.91 -14.86 -9.96
CA GLY A 119 9.06 -14.35 -10.73
C GLY A 119 8.68 -13.22 -11.69
N VAL A 120 7.53 -13.33 -12.36
CA VAL A 120 7.03 -12.28 -13.24
C VAL A 120 6.53 -11.07 -12.46
N ALA A 121 5.73 -11.28 -11.41
CA ALA A 121 5.11 -10.20 -10.65
C ALA A 121 6.14 -9.37 -9.87
N ILE A 122 7.15 -10.02 -9.28
CA ILE A 122 8.16 -9.34 -8.46
C ILE A 122 9.07 -8.42 -9.28
N GLY A 123 9.17 -8.65 -10.60
CA GLY A 123 9.83 -7.72 -11.52
C GLY A 123 9.24 -6.31 -11.44
N GLY A 124 7.95 -6.19 -11.09
CA GLY A 124 7.27 -4.92 -10.88
C GLY A 124 7.84 -4.09 -9.73
N CYS A 125 8.60 -4.68 -8.80
CA CYS A 125 9.32 -3.93 -7.78
C CYS A 125 10.49 -3.11 -8.35
N THR A 126 10.92 -3.40 -9.59
CA THR A 126 12.13 -2.83 -10.21
C THR A 126 11.82 -2.02 -11.45
N TYR A 127 11.04 -2.56 -12.39
CA TYR A 127 10.68 -1.83 -13.61
C TYR A 127 9.72 -0.66 -13.30
N GLU A 128 9.58 0.27 -14.24
CA GLU A 128 8.80 1.53 -14.07
C GLU A 128 9.24 2.37 -12.84
N GLY A 129 10.50 2.19 -12.42
CA GLY A 129 11.14 2.90 -11.31
C GLY A 129 11.31 2.02 -10.07
N GLU A 130 12.53 1.89 -9.54
CA GLU A 130 12.80 1.06 -8.35
C GLU A 130 11.95 1.53 -7.14
N ASN A 131 11.41 0.57 -6.37
CA ASN A 131 10.40 0.84 -5.34
C ASN A 131 10.82 1.87 -4.30
N MET A 132 12.06 1.83 -3.79
CA MET A 132 12.53 2.83 -2.81
C MET A 132 12.67 4.21 -3.45
N VAL A 133 13.12 4.30 -4.70
CA VAL A 133 13.16 5.57 -5.43
C VAL A 133 11.75 6.13 -5.62
N MET A 134 10.78 5.31 -6.01
CA MET A 134 9.39 5.75 -6.20
C MET A 134 8.71 6.16 -4.90
N LEU A 135 8.95 5.45 -3.80
CA LEU A 135 8.50 5.89 -2.46
C LEU A 135 9.11 7.25 -2.12
N LEU A 136 10.39 7.48 -2.40
CA LEU A 136 11.01 8.79 -2.18
C LEU A 136 10.44 9.90 -3.09
N GLN A 137 9.92 9.58 -4.29
CA GLN A 137 9.21 10.56 -5.12
C GLN A 137 7.90 11.00 -4.47
N LEU A 138 7.11 10.05 -3.97
CA LEU A 138 5.90 10.37 -3.18
C LEU A 138 6.27 11.17 -1.91
N ALA A 139 7.34 10.77 -1.20
CA ALA A 139 7.80 11.48 -0.02
C ALA A 139 8.08 12.97 -0.30
N ARG A 140 8.67 13.31 -1.46
CA ARG A 140 8.94 14.72 -1.83
C ARG A 140 7.64 15.52 -1.92
N TYR A 141 6.61 14.93 -2.54
CA TYR A 141 5.29 15.53 -2.63
C TYR A 141 4.66 15.69 -1.24
N LEU A 142 4.74 14.67 -0.38
CA LEU A 142 4.23 14.73 0.99
C LEU A 142 4.94 15.76 1.87
N ILE A 143 6.27 15.91 1.76
CA ILE A 143 7.05 16.92 2.50
C ILE A 143 6.70 18.34 2.05
N LYS A 144 6.45 18.54 0.75
CA LYS A 144 5.93 19.82 0.23
C LYS A 144 4.55 20.14 0.82
N SER A 145 3.66 19.15 0.85
CA SER A 145 2.33 19.28 1.45
C SER A 145 2.40 19.55 2.96
N ALA A 146 3.31 18.90 3.69
CA ALA A 146 3.56 19.17 5.09
C ALA A 146 4.05 20.60 5.35
N ALA A 147 4.92 21.13 4.49
CA ALA A 147 5.34 22.53 4.59
C ALA A 147 4.18 23.52 4.36
N ALA A 148 3.24 23.20 3.46
CA ALA A 148 2.02 23.98 3.27
C ALA A 148 1.16 23.98 4.54
N VAL A 149 1.00 22.83 5.20
CA VAL A 149 0.29 22.73 6.49
C VAL A 149 0.97 23.60 7.56
N LYS A 150 2.29 23.49 7.72
CA LYS A 150 3.05 24.26 8.72
C LYS A 150 2.99 25.77 8.51
N SER A 151 2.93 26.22 7.25
CA SER A 151 2.81 27.64 6.90
C SER A 151 1.36 28.16 6.93
N GLY A 152 0.39 27.36 7.37
CA GLY A 152 -1.02 27.73 7.41
C GLY A 152 -1.73 27.72 6.04
N ASN A 153 -1.04 27.35 4.97
CA ASN A 153 -1.54 27.33 3.59
C ASN A 153 -2.31 26.04 3.25
N THR A 154 -3.18 25.58 4.15
CA THR A 154 -3.92 24.32 3.99
C THR A 154 -4.93 24.34 2.83
N SER A 155 -5.39 25.52 2.41
CA SER A 155 -6.27 25.71 1.26
C SER A 155 -5.63 25.37 -0.09
N LYS A 156 -4.29 25.26 -0.14
CA LYS A 156 -3.53 24.90 -1.36
C LYS A 156 -3.32 23.39 -1.52
N LEU A 157 -3.80 22.57 -0.57
CA LEU A 157 -3.65 21.12 -0.65
C LEU A 157 -4.64 20.54 -1.66
N GLY A 158 -4.13 19.67 -2.54
CA GLY A 158 -4.97 18.90 -3.46
C GLY A 158 -5.86 17.90 -2.70
N PRO A 159 -6.94 17.40 -3.32
CA PRO A 159 -7.89 16.49 -2.67
C PRO A 159 -7.24 15.22 -2.09
N LEU A 160 -6.21 14.69 -2.75
CA LEU A 160 -5.50 13.48 -2.32
C LEU A 160 -4.75 13.63 -0.99
N VAL A 161 -4.39 14.86 -0.61
CA VAL A 161 -3.62 15.17 0.60
C VAL A 161 -4.30 16.17 1.52
N ALA A 162 -5.57 16.52 1.25
CA ALA A 162 -6.35 17.43 2.09
C ALA A 162 -6.44 16.96 3.55
N TYR A 163 -6.40 15.65 3.79
CA TYR A 163 -6.41 15.06 5.13
C TYR A 163 -5.21 15.52 6.01
N LEU A 164 -4.09 15.94 5.42
CA LEU A 164 -2.95 16.47 6.16
C LEU A 164 -3.30 17.78 6.90
N GLY A 165 -4.18 18.60 6.33
CA GLY A 165 -4.67 19.84 6.92
C GLY A 165 -5.87 19.65 7.85
N ALA A 166 -6.57 18.52 7.78
CA ALA A 166 -7.78 18.27 8.55
C ALA A 166 -7.49 18.16 10.06
N LYS A 167 -8.42 18.64 10.90
CA LYS A 167 -8.34 18.41 12.35
C LYS A 167 -8.61 16.92 12.64
N SER A 168 -7.83 16.34 13.55
CA SER A 168 -8.04 14.96 14.00
C SER A 168 -8.71 14.96 15.37
N GLU A 169 -9.58 13.99 15.61
CA GLU A 169 -10.10 13.73 16.95
C GLU A 169 -8.97 13.34 17.91
N PRO A 170 -9.11 13.60 19.23
CA PRO A 170 -8.10 13.23 20.22
C PRO A 170 -7.85 11.72 20.32
N THR A 171 -8.83 10.91 19.92
CA THR A 171 -8.78 9.46 20.05
C THR A 171 -9.54 8.78 18.92
N SER A 172 -9.12 7.56 18.54
CA SER A 172 -9.87 6.76 17.57
C SER A 172 -11.19 6.30 18.18
N LEU A 173 -12.25 6.34 17.39
CA LEU A 173 -13.59 5.91 17.80
C LEU A 173 -13.90 4.45 17.42
N ILE A 174 -12.93 3.73 16.85
CA ILE A 174 -13.04 2.27 16.62
C ILE A 174 -13.35 1.61 17.96
N ASP A 175 -14.40 0.78 18.00
CA ASP A 175 -14.88 0.07 19.19
C ASP A 175 -15.32 0.97 20.37
N ARG A 176 -15.48 2.28 20.16
CA ARG A 176 -15.95 3.23 21.20
C ARG A 176 -17.34 3.78 20.95
N VAL A 177 -17.80 3.71 19.71
CA VAL A 177 -19.15 4.13 19.32
C VAL A 177 -19.85 2.98 18.60
N PRO A 178 -21.15 2.73 18.90
CA PRO A 178 -21.92 1.72 18.18
C PRO A 178 -22.02 2.12 16.71
N ASN A 179 -21.92 1.13 15.80
CA ASN A 179 -22.02 1.33 14.35
C ASN A 179 -20.99 2.33 13.76
N SER A 180 -19.78 2.39 14.34
CA SER A 180 -18.65 3.18 13.80
C SER A 180 -18.37 2.95 12.31
N GLY A 181 -18.68 1.74 11.82
CA GLY A 181 -18.53 1.36 10.41
C GLY A 181 -17.08 1.49 9.92
N PHE A 182 -16.89 1.46 8.61
CA PHE A 182 -15.54 1.57 8.02
C PHE A 182 -14.96 2.98 8.07
N VAL A 183 -15.78 4.01 8.32
CA VAL A 183 -15.37 5.42 8.31
C VAL A 183 -14.35 5.70 9.43
N GLU A 184 -14.53 5.12 10.61
CA GLU A 184 -13.59 5.30 11.72
C GLU A 184 -12.22 4.63 11.46
N TYR A 185 -12.20 3.54 10.68
CA TYR A 185 -10.94 2.96 10.19
C TYR A 185 -10.24 3.92 9.23
N VAL A 186 -10.96 4.54 8.29
CA VAL A 186 -10.39 5.53 7.35
C VAL A 186 -9.83 6.74 8.11
N LYS A 187 -10.57 7.29 9.07
CA LYS A 187 -10.08 8.40 9.91
C LYS A 187 -8.83 8.02 10.70
N THR A 188 -8.78 6.78 11.19
CA THR A 188 -7.59 6.25 11.89
C THR A 188 -6.39 6.16 10.94
N PHE A 189 -6.57 5.64 9.72
CA PHE A 189 -5.52 5.63 8.68
C PHE A 189 -5.04 7.04 8.31
N GLN A 190 -5.96 7.99 8.16
CA GLN A 190 -5.62 9.40 7.91
C GLN A 190 -4.82 10.01 9.05
N HIS A 191 -5.19 9.72 10.30
CA HIS A 191 -4.48 10.21 11.49
C HIS A 191 -3.05 9.68 11.55
N ILE A 192 -2.84 8.37 11.40
CA ILE A 192 -1.50 7.78 11.46
C ILE A 192 -0.61 8.25 10.31
N ALA A 193 -1.15 8.35 9.09
CA ALA A 193 -0.43 8.85 7.93
C ALA A 193 -0.03 10.30 8.15
N LYS A 194 -0.98 11.18 8.51
CA LYS A 194 -0.72 12.59 8.82
C LYS A 194 0.36 12.74 9.89
N ARG A 195 0.25 12.01 10.99
CA ARG A 195 1.20 12.10 12.11
C ARG A 195 2.61 11.70 11.66
N GLN A 196 2.74 10.60 10.91
CA GLN A 196 4.03 10.14 10.42
C GLN A 196 4.60 11.13 9.39
N THR A 197 3.78 11.69 8.49
CA THR A 197 4.19 12.70 7.51
C THR A 197 4.73 13.96 8.18
N LEU A 198 3.99 14.51 9.15
CA LEU A 198 4.42 15.72 9.88
C LEU A 198 5.69 15.45 10.70
N LYS A 199 5.78 14.30 11.35
CA LYS A 199 6.98 13.90 12.11
C LYS A 199 8.22 13.75 11.22
N ALA A 200 8.10 13.10 10.07
CA ALA A 200 9.22 12.97 9.14
C ALA A 200 9.62 14.33 8.55
N ALA A 201 8.64 15.20 8.30
CA ALA A 201 8.89 16.58 7.88
C ALA A 201 9.64 17.37 8.96
N ASP A 202 9.22 17.30 10.22
CA ASP A 202 9.93 17.91 11.35
C ASP A 202 11.39 17.44 11.44
N MET A 203 11.61 16.14 11.28
CA MET A 203 12.97 15.57 11.26
C MET A 203 13.81 16.15 10.12
N PHE A 204 13.27 16.15 8.90
CA PHE A 204 13.98 16.66 7.72
C PHE A 204 14.29 18.16 7.84
N PHE A 205 13.30 18.99 8.21
CA PHE A 205 13.49 20.42 8.38
C PHE A 205 14.44 20.74 9.54
N GLY A 206 14.32 20.02 10.66
CA GLY A 206 15.20 20.19 11.82
C GLY A 206 16.65 19.82 11.55
N LEU A 207 16.94 18.90 10.62
CA LEU A 207 18.32 18.64 10.17
C LEU A 207 18.87 19.83 9.38
N MET A 208 18.07 20.42 8.49
CA MET A 208 18.49 21.61 7.74
C MET A 208 18.69 22.83 8.64
N GLU A 209 17.84 23.02 9.66
CA GLU A 209 17.99 24.07 10.67
C GLU A 209 19.29 23.92 11.48
N LYS A 210 19.78 22.69 11.67
CA LYS A 210 21.07 22.39 12.31
C LYS A 210 22.28 22.60 11.38
N GLY A 211 22.08 23.08 10.16
CA GLY A 211 23.13 23.40 9.20
C GLY A 211 23.50 22.27 8.23
N GLU A 212 22.76 21.16 8.22
CA GLU A 212 22.97 20.11 7.21
C GLU A 212 22.52 20.57 5.82
N LYS A 213 23.28 20.18 4.79
CA LYS A 213 22.86 20.39 3.40
C LYS A 213 21.57 19.62 3.12
N ARG A 214 20.73 20.16 2.23
CA ARG A 214 19.41 19.59 1.89
C ARG A 214 19.51 18.12 1.47
N GLU A 215 20.47 17.77 0.64
CA GLU A 215 20.68 16.42 0.11
C GLU A 215 21.11 15.45 1.22
N THR A 216 22.00 15.91 2.11
CA THR A 216 22.46 15.13 3.27
C THR A 216 21.32 14.91 4.28
N ALA A 217 20.54 15.96 4.58
CA ALA A 217 19.37 15.88 5.44
C ALA A 217 18.30 14.93 4.86
N TRP A 218 18.07 15.00 3.54
CA TRP A 218 17.16 14.09 2.82
C TRP A 218 17.63 12.64 2.94
N ASN A 219 18.93 12.39 2.70
CA ASN A 219 19.48 11.04 2.80
C ASN A 219 19.38 10.49 4.24
N LYS A 220 19.72 11.30 5.25
CA LYS A 220 19.63 10.93 6.68
C LYS A 220 18.21 10.64 7.15
N SER A 221 17.19 11.21 6.49
CA SER A 221 15.78 10.99 6.81
C SER A 221 15.08 10.02 5.86
N SER A 222 15.77 9.49 4.85
CA SER A 222 15.18 8.70 3.75
C SER A 222 14.34 7.51 4.19
N VAL A 223 14.77 6.77 5.22
CA VAL A 223 14.00 5.64 5.76
C VAL A 223 12.69 6.07 6.41
N GLU A 224 12.69 7.20 7.14
CA GLU A 224 11.46 7.75 7.70
C GLU A 224 10.57 8.36 6.61
N LEU A 225 11.17 8.88 5.54
CA LEU A 225 10.48 9.40 4.37
C LEU A 225 9.81 8.29 3.54
N THR A 226 10.40 7.10 3.45
CA THR A 226 9.72 5.97 2.79
C THR A 226 8.58 5.43 3.66
N ARG A 227 8.66 5.52 5.00
CA ARG A 227 7.55 5.13 5.90
C ARG A 227 6.31 6.04 5.82
N VAL A 228 6.45 7.27 5.32
CA VAL A 228 5.29 8.17 5.13
C VAL A 228 4.57 7.94 3.82
N SER A 229 5.23 7.28 2.87
CA SER A 229 4.81 7.09 1.48
C SER A 229 4.02 5.80 1.35
#